data_AF-A0AAN9AW11-F1
#
_entry.id   AF-A0AAN9AW11-F1
#
_cell.length_a   1.000
_cell.length_b   1.000
_cell.length_c   1.000
_cell.angle_alpha   90.00
_cell.angle_beta   90.00
_cell.angle_gamma   90.00
#
_symmetry.space_group_name_H-M   'P 1'
#
loop_
_entity.id
_entity.type
_entity.pdbx_description
1 polymer ?
#
loop_
_entity_poly.entity_id
_entity_poly.type
_entity_poly.pdbx_seq_one_letter_code
_entity_poly.pdbx_strand_id
1 'polypeptide(L)'
;MKTYDCLLAFLLSSLPLVTVALVSAQNKNYDDTVDHFEFIYHQTKNLLLAVHGGDCYFISVENTAKWRLDFADKHDTEVLLKAYIQLNDSKHIHPSSLDDVRNTYQDLLADFHCLHKQIFVVTE
;
A
#
# COMPACT_ATOMS: atom_id res chain seq x y z
N MET A 1 44.93 -59.21 2.93
CA MET A 1 46.07 -58.25 2.93
C MET A 1 46.18 -57.60 1.57
N LYS A 2 45.73 -56.34 1.46
CA LYS A 2 46.38 -55.21 0.77
C LYS A 2 45.39 -54.05 0.77
N THR A 3 45.79 -53.00 1.50
CA THR A 3 45.14 -51.71 1.69
C THR A 3 45.30 -50.87 0.42
N TYR A 4 44.26 -50.13 0.05
CA TYR A 4 44.34 -49.04 -0.90
C TYR A 4 43.76 -47.79 -0.27
N ASP A 5 44.67 -46.98 0.29
CA ASP A 5 44.47 -45.57 0.57
C ASP A 5 44.40 -44.82 -0.76
N CYS A 6 43.35 -44.01 -0.95
CA CYS A 6 43.33 -43.02 -2.02
C CYS A 6 42.65 -41.74 -1.53
N LEU A 7 43.48 -40.89 -0.91
CA LEU A 7 43.48 -39.43 -0.96
C LEU A 7 42.17 -38.75 -1.38
N LEU A 8 41.41 -38.30 -0.37
CA LEU A 8 40.41 -37.24 -0.53
C LEU A 8 41.14 -35.91 -0.76
N ALA A 9 41.20 -35.46 -2.01
CA ALA A 9 41.57 -34.09 -2.35
C ALA A 9 40.36 -33.18 -2.10
N PHE A 10 40.36 -32.47 -0.97
CA PHE A 10 39.41 -31.39 -0.70
C PHE A 10 39.71 -30.21 -1.63
N LEU A 11 38.92 -30.06 -2.69
CA LEU A 11 38.87 -28.83 -3.48
C LEU A 11 38.05 -27.80 -2.70
N LEU A 12 38.75 -26.85 -2.07
CA LEU A 12 38.17 -25.61 -1.53
C LEU A 12 37.67 -24.75 -2.70
N SER A 13 36.40 -24.92 -3.06
CA SER A 13 35.73 -23.99 -3.98
C SER A 13 35.41 -22.70 -3.24
N SER A 14 36.16 -21.65 -3.57
CA SER A 14 35.89 -20.28 -3.14
C SER A 14 34.56 -19.81 -3.72
N LEU A 15 33.50 -19.81 -2.92
CA LEU A 15 32.23 -19.18 -3.28
C LEU A 15 32.41 -17.65 -3.25
N PRO A 16 32.17 -16.93 -4.36
CA PRO A 16 32.13 -15.48 -4.31
C PRO A 16 30.94 -15.05 -3.44
N LEU A 17 31.24 -14.27 -2.41
CA LEU A 17 30.25 -13.65 -1.54
C LEU A 17 29.47 -12.62 -2.37
N VAL A 18 28.36 -13.03 -2.99
CA VAL A 18 27.45 -12.12 -3.68
C VAL A 18 26.74 -11.29 -2.61
N THR A 19 27.28 -10.12 -2.29
CA THR A 19 26.60 -9.12 -1.47
C THR A 19 25.46 -8.53 -2.30
N VAL A 20 24.25 -9.07 -2.11
CA VAL A 20 23.03 -8.42 -2.59
C VAL A 20 22.89 -7.14 -1.77
N ALA A 21 23.25 -6.00 -2.37
CA ALA A 21 22.90 -4.71 -1.82
C ALA A 21 21.37 -4.58 -1.92
N LEU A 22 20.66 -4.86 -0.83
CA LEU A 22 19.26 -4.45 -0.69
C LEU A 22 19.26 -2.91 -0.71
N VAL A 23 18.99 -2.35 -1.89
CA VAL A 23 18.57 -0.96 -2.00
C VAL A 23 17.18 -0.90 -1.38
N SER A 24 17.14 -0.58 -0.08
CA SER A 24 15.91 -0.10 0.55
C SER A 24 15.54 1.19 -0.18
N ALA A 25 14.60 1.10 -1.12
CA ALA A 25 13.85 2.25 -1.54
C ALA A 25 13.19 2.78 -0.27
N GLN A 26 13.68 3.88 0.28
CA GLN A 26 12.95 4.65 1.27
C GLN A 26 11.71 5.20 0.57
N ASN A 27 10.67 4.37 0.51
CA ASN A 27 9.32 4.84 0.33
C ASN A 27 9.05 5.70 1.56
N LYS A 28 9.11 7.03 1.40
CA LYS A 28 8.77 7.97 2.46
C LYS A 28 7.26 7.86 2.67
N ASN A 29 6.82 6.81 3.37
CA ASN A 29 5.52 6.77 4.00
C ASN A 29 5.52 7.89 5.03
N TYR A 30 4.89 9.00 4.66
CA TYR A 30 4.59 10.08 5.56
C TYR A 30 3.43 9.60 6.43
N ASP A 31 3.76 8.95 7.55
CA ASP A 31 2.82 8.35 8.50
C ASP A 31 2.44 9.40 9.55
N ASP A 32 1.55 10.32 9.17
CA ASP A 32 0.99 11.31 10.09
C ASP A 32 -0.25 10.71 10.78
N THR A 33 -0.02 9.99 11.89
CA THR A 33 -1.05 9.27 12.66
C THR A 33 -1.96 10.19 13.49
N VAL A 34 -2.25 11.40 13.00
CA VAL A 34 -3.21 12.32 13.64
C VAL A 34 -4.63 11.82 13.34
N ASP A 35 -5.35 11.45 14.39
CA ASP A 35 -6.74 10.94 14.40
C ASP A 35 -6.95 9.46 14.00
N HIS A 36 -5.93 8.60 14.13
CA HIS A 36 -6.02 7.17 13.77
C HIS A 36 -6.33 6.88 12.30
N PHE A 37 -6.11 7.87 11.42
CA PHE A 37 -6.11 7.68 9.98
C PHE A 37 -4.71 7.33 9.51
N GLU A 38 -4.62 6.37 8.61
CA GLU A 38 -3.45 6.12 7.78
C GLU A 38 -3.82 6.47 6.34
N PHE A 39 -3.10 7.41 5.73
CA PHE A 39 -3.30 7.81 4.33
C PHE A 39 -2.18 7.26 3.45
N ILE A 40 -2.55 6.55 2.39
CA ILE A 40 -1.63 5.89 1.48
C ILE A 40 -1.92 6.35 0.06
N TYR A 41 -0.95 7.05 -0.53
CA TYR A 41 -1.07 7.61 -1.87
C TYR A 41 -0.42 6.71 -2.90
N HIS A 42 -1.23 6.13 -3.78
CA HIS A 42 -0.75 5.29 -4.87
C HIS A 42 -0.70 6.10 -6.17
N GLN A 43 0.41 6.83 -6.33
CA GLN A 43 0.60 7.77 -7.44
C GLN A 43 0.44 7.14 -8.82
N THR A 44 0.90 5.90 -9.02
CA THR A 44 0.79 5.20 -10.32
C THR A 44 -0.63 4.82 -10.68
N LYS A 45 -1.56 4.86 -9.71
CA LYS A 45 -2.97 4.48 -9.84
C LYS A 45 -3.92 5.66 -9.65
N ASN A 46 -3.38 6.86 -9.37
CA ASN A 46 -4.15 8.03 -9.00
C ASN A 46 -5.23 7.71 -7.96
N LEU A 47 -4.82 6.97 -6.93
CA LEU A 47 -5.67 6.44 -5.88
C LEU A 47 -5.16 6.94 -4.53
N LEU A 48 -6.08 7.45 -3.71
CA LEU A 48 -5.86 7.67 -2.28
C LEU A 48 -6.61 6.59 -1.51
N LEU A 49 -5.88 5.86 -0.66
CA LEU A 49 -6.43 4.93 0.32
C LEU A 49 -6.35 5.58 1.69
N ALA A 50 -7.48 5.62 2.41
CA ALA A 50 -7.49 5.94 3.83
C ALA A 50 -7.92 4.73 4.64
N VAL A 51 -7.19 4.43 5.70
CA VAL A 51 -7.51 3.36 6.65
C VAL A 51 -7.85 4.01 7.98
N HIS A 52 -9.01 3.67 8.55
CA HIS A 52 -9.43 4.17 9.86
C HIS A 52 -10.13 3.04 10.62
N GLY A 53 -9.48 2.58 11.70
CA GLY A 53 -9.96 1.44 12.48
C GLY A 53 -10.13 0.16 11.65
N GLY A 54 -11.38 -0.29 11.52
CA GLY A 54 -11.77 -1.50 10.81
C GLY A 54 -12.14 -1.29 9.34
N ASP A 55 -11.98 -0.07 8.82
CA ASP A 55 -12.53 0.35 7.53
C ASP A 55 -11.43 0.88 6.59
N CYS A 56 -11.63 0.66 5.29
CA CYS A 56 -10.81 1.18 4.20
C CYS A 56 -11.66 1.99 3.23
N TYR A 57 -11.16 3.17 2.85
CA TYR A 57 -11.84 4.12 1.97
C TYR A 57 -10.97 4.39 0.74
N PHE A 58 -11.51 4.08 -0.44
CA PHE A 58 -10.83 4.21 -1.73
C PHE A 58 -11.36 5.44 -2.48
N ILE A 59 -10.47 6.36 -2.85
CA ILE A 59 -10.82 7.58 -3.60
C ILE A 59 -10.01 7.62 -4.90
N SER A 60 -10.71 7.59 -6.03
CA SER A 60 -10.10 7.91 -7.32
C SER A 60 -9.88 9.41 -7.43
N VAL A 61 -8.67 9.79 -7.83
CA VAL A 61 -8.23 11.18 -7.94
C VAL A 61 -8.41 11.69 -9.38
N GLU A 62 -8.47 10.78 -10.36
CA GLU A 62 -8.62 11.14 -11.77
C GLU A 62 -9.98 11.79 -12.08
N ASN A 63 -11.01 11.45 -11.31
CA ASN A 63 -12.40 11.74 -11.66
C ASN A 63 -13.02 12.90 -10.90
N THR A 64 -12.22 13.66 -10.16
CA THR A 64 -12.75 14.55 -9.14
C THR A 64 -12.13 15.92 -9.26
N ALA A 65 -12.95 16.89 -9.64
CA ALA A 65 -12.51 18.28 -9.70
C ALA A 65 -12.10 18.81 -8.31
N LYS A 66 -12.58 18.17 -7.24
CA LYS A 66 -12.27 18.53 -5.85
C LYS A 66 -11.02 17.86 -5.29
N TRP A 67 -10.69 16.63 -5.69
CA TRP A 67 -9.49 15.93 -5.20
C TRP A 67 -8.33 16.16 -6.15
N ARG A 68 -7.63 17.27 -5.99
CA ARG A 68 -6.35 17.49 -6.67
C ARG A 68 -5.24 16.96 -5.76
N LEU A 69 -4.34 16.14 -6.31
CA LEU A 69 -3.20 15.56 -5.58
C LEU A 69 -1.86 16.17 -5.95
N ASP A 70 -1.84 17.41 -6.42
CA ASP A 70 -0.63 18.22 -6.29
C ASP A 70 -0.22 18.28 -4.81
N PHE A 71 1.09 18.30 -4.56
CA PHE A 71 1.64 18.21 -3.20
C PHE A 71 1.12 19.30 -2.24
N ALA A 72 0.58 20.39 -2.75
CA ALA A 72 -0.05 21.45 -1.96
C ALA A 72 -1.48 21.09 -1.48
N ASP A 73 -2.20 20.23 -2.20
CA ASP A 73 -3.65 20.00 -2.04
C ASP A 73 -3.95 18.64 -1.35
N LYS A 74 -2.92 17.86 -1.03
CA LYS A 74 -3.05 16.58 -0.30
C LYS A 74 -3.72 16.74 1.06
N HIS A 75 -3.31 17.75 1.82
CA HIS A 75 -3.86 18.00 3.14
C HIS A 75 -5.36 18.34 3.08
N ASP A 76 -5.78 19.14 2.10
CA ASP A 76 -7.19 19.49 1.92
C ASP A 76 -8.04 18.26 1.56
N THR A 77 -7.48 17.36 0.73
CA THR A 77 -8.09 16.07 0.41
C THR A 77 -8.24 15.20 1.67
N GLU A 78 -7.21 15.10 2.50
CA GLU A 78 -7.27 14.33 3.76
C GLU A 78 -8.33 14.93 4.72
N VAL A 79 -8.35 16.25 4.88
CA VAL A 79 -9.32 16.95 5.74
C VAL A 79 -10.76 16.75 5.27
N LEU A 80 -11.00 16.91 3.96
CA LEU A 80 -12.35 16.72 3.40
C LEU A 80 -12.81 15.26 3.53
N LEU A 81 -11.91 14.29 3.29
CA LEU A 81 -12.24 12.87 3.49
C LEU A 81 -12.56 12.57 4.95
N LYS A 82 -11.74 13.07 5.90
CA LYS A 82 -12.02 12.93 7.33
C LYS A 82 -13.42 13.44 7.66
N ALA A 83 -13.82 14.58 7.11
CA ALA A 83 -15.15 15.13 7.31
C ALA A 83 -16.26 14.20 6.78
N TYR A 84 -16.13 13.65 5.57
CA TYR A 84 -17.12 12.70 5.04
C TYR A 84 -17.27 11.45 5.91
N ILE A 85 -16.14 10.90 6.37
CA ILE A 85 -16.11 9.69 7.22
C ILE A 85 -16.73 9.98 8.60
N GLN A 86 -16.33 11.08 9.24
CA GLN A 86 -16.82 11.46 10.56
C GLN A 86 -18.32 11.82 10.55
N LEU A 87 -18.82 12.37 9.45
CA LEU A 87 -20.24 12.70 9.28
C LEU A 87 -21.08 11.49 8.80
N ASN A 88 -20.45 10.34 8.53
CA ASN A 88 -21.08 9.16 7.94
C ASN A 88 -21.91 9.51 6.69
N ASP A 89 -21.29 10.26 5.77
CA ASP A 89 -21.96 10.81 4.60
C ASP A 89 -22.26 9.71 3.57
N SER A 90 -23.41 9.06 3.73
CA SER A 90 -23.87 7.96 2.87
C SER A 90 -24.11 8.36 1.41
N LYS A 91 -24.12 9.66 1.10
CA LYS A 91 -24.20 10.14 -0.28
C LYS A 91 -22.87 9.96 -1.01
N HIS A 92 -21.75 10.13 -0.30
CA HIS A 92 -20.42 10.08 -0.89
C HIS A 92 -19.69 8.77 -0.56
N ILE A 93 -20.08 8.08 0.51
CA ILE A 93 -19.44 6.84 0.96
C ILE A 93 -20.34 5.65 0.61
N HIS A 94 -19.85 4.78 -0.25
CA HIS A 94 -20.57 3.60 -0.71
C HIS A 94 -19.85 2.31 -0.30
N PRO A 95 -20.56 1.34 0.29
CA PRO A 95 -19.98 0.02 0.56
C PRO A 95 -19.51 -0.66 -0.73
N SER A 96 -18.41 -1.40 -0.63
CA SER A 96 -17.80 -2.15 -1.73
C SER A 96 -17.15 -3.43 -1.21
N SER A 97 -16.38 -4.11 -2.06
CA SER A 97 -15.62 -5.30 -1.71
C SER A 97 -14.18 -5.19 -2.19
N LEU A 98 -13.28 -5.94 -1.55
CA LEU A 98 -11.87 -6.01 -1.94
C LEU A 98 -11.70 -6.45 -3.40
N ASP A 99 -12.54 -7.39 -3.85
CA ASP A 99 -12.48 -7.87 -5.24
C ASP A 99 -12.91 -6.78 -6.23
N ASP A 100 -13.93 -5.97 -5.90
CA ASP A 100 -14.38 -4.87 -6.76
C ASP A 100 -13.31 -3.78 -6.89
N VAL A 101 -12.71 -3.35 -5.77
CA VAL A 101 -11.63 -2.35 -5.81
C VAL A 101 -10.37 -2.89 -6.49
N ARG A 102 -10.03 -4.18 -6.32
CA ARG A 102 -8.92 -4.81 -7.04
C ARG A 102 -9.17 -4.80 -8.54
N ASN A 103 -10.38 -5.18 -8.97
CA ASN A 103 -10.75 -5.18 -10.38
C ASN A 103 -10.74 -3.77 -10.99
N THR A 104 -11.12 -2.76 -10.19
CA THR A 104 -11.21 -1.36 -10.63
C THR A 104 -9.84 -0.69 -10.71
N TYR A 105 -9.03 -0.74 -9.64
CA TYR A 105 -7.79 0.02 -9.52
C TYR A 105 -6.53 -0.80 -9.84
N GLN A 106 -6.66 -2.13 -9.90
CA GLN A 106 -5.55 -3.04 -10.20
C GLN A 106 -4.37 -2.83 -9.24
N ASP A 107 -4.69 -2.65 -7.96
CA ASP A 107 -3.75 -2.30 -6.91
C ASP A 107 -3.70 -3.36 -5.81
N LEU A 108 -2.66 -4.18 -5.87
CA LEU A 108 -2.44 -5.29 -4.95
C LEU A 108 -1.86 -4.85 -3.60
N LEU A 109 -1.33 -3.62 -3.49
CA LEU A 109 -0.80 -3.14 -2.21
C LEU A 109 -1.94 -2.81 -1.26
N ALA A 110 -3.03 -2.25 -1.76
CA ALA A 110 -4.22 -1.97 -0.95
C ALA A 110 -4.80 -3.24 -0.28
N ASP A 111 -4.70 -4.41 -0.94
CA ASP A 111 -5.14 -5.69 -0.38
C ASP A 111 -4.45 -6.01 0.94
N PHE A 112 -3.16 -5.70 1.06
CA PHE A 112 -2.38 -5.96 2.27
C PHE A 112 -2.89 -5.13 3.45
N HIS A 113 -3.22 -3.86 3.21
CA HIS A 113 -3.72 -2.96 4.24
C HIS A 113 -5.19 -3.22 4.62
N CYS A 114 -5.98 -3.74 3.67
CA CYS A 114 -7.43 -3.85 3.80
C CYS A 114 -7.95 -5.26 4.05
N LEU A 115 -7.07 -6.25 4.18
CA LEU A 115 -7.48 -7.61 4.48
C LEU A 115 -8.30 -7.67 5.79
N HIS A 116 -9.49 -8.28 5.71
CA HIS A 116 -10.46 -8.40 6.81
C HIS A 116 -11.06 -7.07 7.32
N LYS A 117 -10.92 -5.97 6.57
CA LYS A 117 -11.57 -4.68 6.84
C LYS A 117 -12.85 -4.50 6.02
N GLN A 118 -13.72 -3.57 6.43
CA GLN A 118 -14.83 -3.13 5.59
C GLN A 118 -14.30 -2.22 4.49
N ILE A 119 -14.89 -2.34 3.30
CA ILE A 119 -14.39 -1.66 2.10
C ILE A 119 -15.44 -0.65 1.64
N PHE A 120 -14.98 0.56 1.40
CA PHE A 120 -15.81 1.66 0.90
C PHE A 120 -15.12 2.34 -0.27
N VAL A 121 -15.93 2.76 -1.24
CA VAL A 121 -15.51 3.67 -2.32
C VAL A 121 -16.14 5.03 -2.07
N VAL A 122 -15.34 6.07 -2.22
CA VAL A 122 -15.79 7.46 -2.02
C VAL A 122 -15.95 8.14 -3.37
N THR A 123 -17.13 8.68 -3.64
CA THR A 123 -17.47 9.40 -4.88
C THR A 123 -17.84 10.86 -4.61
N GLU A 124 -17.78 11.71 -5.63
CA GLU A 124 -18.23 13.13 -5.56
C GLU A 124 -19.75 13.32 -5.54
#